data_AF-A0A3P8S6T4-F1
#
_entry.id   AF-A0A3P8S6T4-F1
#
_cell.length_a   1.000
_cell.length_b   1.000
_cell.length_c   1.000
_cell.angle_alpha   90.00
_cell.angle_beta   90.00
_cell.angle_gamma   90.00
#
_symmetry.space_group_name_H-M   'P 1'
#
loop_
_entity.id
_entity.type
_entity.pdbx_description
1 polymer ?
#
loop_
_entity_poly.entity_id
_entity_poly.type
_entity_poly.pdbx_seq_one_letter_code
_entity_poly.pdbx_strand_id
1 'polypeptide(L)'
;MKKAEFGSYVAMFRDGLTAVGVLEAVQRYPVQMKCLFVNGEKALTATDMESLFQIIHSKRGSNAFQEECRTLTFWQDYLQDTECVSLEDILVFFTGCDNIPALGFSPKPSLEFINHSRFPVANTCDNILRIPLHASYTAFKHDMDFGDWRLPTSCIIIYPTKYNISPNGYIHMRNITPG
;
A
#
# COMPACT_ATOMS: atom_id res chain seq x y z
N MET A 1 23.47 -28.79 9.79
CA MET A 1 22.70 -28.07 10.84
C MET A 1 22.02 -29.10 11.71
N LYS A 2 22.23 -29.04 13.03
CA LYS A 2 21.97 -30.16 13.94
C LYS A 2 20.54 -30.07 14.50
N LYS A 3 19.80 -31.18 14.45
CA LYS A 3 18.40 -31.35 14.92
C LYS A 3 18.13 -30.80 16.33
N ALA A 4 19.16 -30.73 17.17
CA ALA A 4 19.10 -30.17 18.53
C ALA A 4 18.92 -28.63 18.56
N GLU A 5 19.54 -27.90 17.63
CA GLU A 5 19.43 -26.43 17.56
C GLU A 5 18.02 -26.03 17.11
N PHE A 6 17.45 -26.72 16.12
CA PHE A 6 16.06 -26.50 15.69
C PHE A 6 15.06 -26.68 16.84
N GLY A 7 15.26 -27.70 17.69
CA GLY A 7 14.43 -27.91 18.88
C GLY A 7 14.47 -26.73 19.87
N SER A 8 15.65 -26.12 20.05
CA SER A 8 15.78 -24.93 20.91
C SER A 8 15.04 -23.71 20.37
N TYR A 9 15.06 -23.48 19.05
CA TYR A 9 14.34 -22.35 18.45
C TYR A 9 12.82 -22.52 18.55
N VAL A 10 12.31 -23.73 18.37
CA VAL A 10 10.87 -24.01 18.53
C VAL A 10 10.43 -23.79 19.98
N ALA A 11 11.24 -24.21 20.95
CA ALA A 11 10.96 -23.96 22.37
C ALA A 11 10.94 -22.46 22.68
N MET A 12 11.96 -21.71 22.24
CA MET A 12 12.02 -20.26 22.43
C MET A 12 10.85 -19.52 21.78
N PHE A 13 10.46 -19.91 20.57
CA PHE A 13 9.32 -19.32 19.87
C PHE A 13 8.02 -19.58 20.64
N ARG A 14 7.82 -20.83 21.11
CA ARG A 14 6.66 -21.19 21.93
C ARG A 14 6.62 -20.39 23.23
N ASP A 15 7.74 -20.27 23.93
CA ASP A 15 7.82 -19.51 25.17
C ASP A 15 7.53 -18.02 24.93
N GLY A 16 7.98 -17.47 23.81
CA GLY A 16 7.62 -16.11 23.35
C GLY A 16 6.11 -15.96 23.12
N LEU A 17 5.46 -16.90 22.44
CA LEU A 17 4.01 -16.87 22.21
C LEU A 17 3.20 -17.02 23.52
N THR A 18 3.67 -17.84 24.45
CA THR A 18 3.09 -17.96 25.79
C THR A 18 3.21 -16.65 26.56
N ALA A 19 4.36 -15.98 26.50
CA ALA A 19 4.58 -14.73 27.24
C ALA A 19 3.63 -13.60 26.84
N VAL A 20 3.12 -13.61 25.60
CA VAL A 20 2.14 -12.64 25.09
C VAL A 20 0.69 -13.19 25.06
N GLY A 21 0.45 -14.38 25.60
CA GLY A 21 -0.87 -15.02 25.67
C GLY A 21 -1.41 -15.54 24.32
N VAL A 22 -0.59 -15.52 23.27
CA VAL A 22 -1.00 -15.93 21.91
C VAL A 22 -1.12 -17.46 21.84
N LEU A 23 -0.25 -18.21 22.51
CA LEU A 23 -0.29 -19.68 22.43
C LEU A 23 -1.61 -20.24 22.99
N GLU A 24 -2.04 -19.71 24.13
CA GLU A 24 -3.30 -20.07 24.78
C GLU A 24 -4.49 -19.74 23.88
N ALA A 25 -4.47 -18.56 23.23
CA ALA A 25 -5.50 -18.15 22.29
C ALA A 25 -5.56 -19.07 21.07
N VAL A 26 -4.41 -19.46 20.48
CA VAL A 26 -4.31 -20.41 19.36
C VAL A 26 -4.93 -21.75 19.74
N GLN A 27 -4.60 -22.27 20.93
CA GLN A 27 -5.11 -23.56 21.39
C GLN A 27 -6.61 -23.51 21.72
N ARG A 28 -7.08 -22.39 22.28
CA ARG A 28 -8.48 -22.21 22.70
C ARG A 28 -9.42 -21.96 21.53
N TYR A 29 -8.95 -21.25 20.50
CA TYR A 29 -9.76 -20.78 19.36
C TYR A 29 -9.10 -21.12 18.01
N PRO A 30 -8.80 -22.41 17.72
CA PRO A 30 -7.96 -22.79 16.59
C PRO A 30 -8.54 -22.39 15.22
N VAL A 31 -9.86 -22.40 15.07
CA VAL A 31 -10.53 -22.01 13.82
C VAL A 31 -10.40 -20.51 13.58
N GLN A 32 -10.66 -19.69 14.59
CA GLN A 32 -10.58 -18.23 14.49
C GLN A 32 -9.13 -17.77 14.30
N MET A 33 -8.20 -18.36 15.04
CA MET A 33 -6.78 -18.03 14.96
C MET A 33 -6.18 -18.45 13.62
N LYS A 34 -6.69 -19.52 12.99
CA LYS A 34 -6.28 -19.88 11.62
C LYS A 34 -6.50 -18.70 10.66
N CYS A 35 -7.61 -17.99 10.74
CA CYS A 35 -7.89 -16.83 9.88
C CYS A 35 -6.97 -15.62 10.15
N LEU A 36 -6.31 -15.57 11.32
CA LEU A 36 -5.37 -14.50 11.68
C LEU A 36 -3.92 -14.82 11.26
N PHE A 37 -3.54 -16.10 11.35
CA PHE A 37 -2.16 -16.54 11.14
C PHE A 37 -1.92 -17.22 9.78
N VAL A 38 -2.99 -17.57 9.08
CA VAL A 38 -2.91 -18.24 7.77
C VAL A 38 -3.64 -17.37 6.76
N ASN A 39 -2.94 -17.01 5.69
CA ASN A 39 -3.51 -16.18 4.64
C ASN A 39 -4.70 -16.88 3.98
N GLY A 40 -5.79 -16.15 3.78
CA GLY A 40 -6.97 -16.64 3.06
C GLY A 40 -6.79 -16.43 1.56
N GLU A 41 -7.17 -17.41 0.74
CA GLU A 41 -7.03 -17.35 -0.73
C GLU A 41 -8.01 -16.35 -1.42
N LYS A 42 -8.54 -15.35 -0.70
CA LYS A 42 -9.47 -14.38 -1.30
C LYS A 42 -8.68 -13.32 -2.06
N ALA A 43 -8.77 -13.37 -3.39
CA ALA A 43 -8.25 -12.30 -4.26
C ALA A 43 -8.90 -10.94 -3.92
N LEU A 44 -8.10 -9.88 -3.93
CA LEU A 44 -8.58 -8.54 -3.68
C LEU A 44 -9.41 -8.06 -4.87
N THR A 45 -10.55 -7.43 -4.61
CA THR A 45 -11.39 -6.82 -5.65
C THR A 45 -11.31 -5.30 -5.61
N ALA A 46 -11.66 -4.64 -6.71
CA ALA A 46 -11.73 -3.18 -6.77
C ALA A 46 -12.70 -2.63 -5.72
N THR A 47 -13.85 -3.29 -5.51
CA THR A 47 -14.81 -2.92 -4.47
C THR A 47 -14.24 -3.08 -3.06
N ASP A 48 -13.49 -4.15 -2.81
CA ASP A 48 -12.80 -4.31 -1.52
C ASP A 48 -11.83 -3.13 -1.31
N MET A 49 -11.01 -2.77 -2.31
CA MET A 49 -10.07 -1.66 -2.26
C MET A 49 -10.76 -0.30 -2.04
N GLU A 50 -11.84 0.00 -2.76
CA GLU A 50 -12.62 1.23 -2.60
C GLU A 50 -13.17 1.37 -1.18
N SER A 51 -13.63 0.27 -0.58
CA SER A 51 -14.25 0.26 0.74
C SER A 51 -13.26 0.52 1.89
N LEU A 52 -11.96 0.39 1.65
CA LEU A 52 -10.91 0.61 2.65
C LEU A 52 -10.83 2.07 3.09
N PHE A 53 -11.01 2.98 2.15
CA PHE A 53 -10.60 4.37 2.33
C PHE A 53 -11.66 5.22 3.03
N GLN A 54 -11.19 6.07 3.94
CA GLN A 54 -11.83 7.33 4.27
C GLN A 54 -11.33 8.40 3.28
N ILE A 55 -12.24 8.96 2.48
CA ILE A 55 -11.87 10.00 1.52
C ILE A 55 -11.71 11.35 2.22
N ILE A 56 -10.57 12.00 2.03
CA ILE A 56 -10.24 13.30 2.62
C ILE A 56 -10.37 14.37 1.55
N HIS A 57 -11.46 15.12 1.63
CA HIS A 57 -11.78 16.19 0.68
C HIS A 57 -11.45 17.57 1.23
N SER A 58 -11.10 18.47 0.32
CA SER A 58 -11.17 19.91 0.53
C SER A 58 -12.59 20.37 0.88
N LYS A 59 -12.71 21.63 1.30
CA LYS A 59 -14.00 22.24 1.64
C LYS A 59 -15.00 22.07 0.49
N ARG A 60 -16.16 21.49 0.79
CA ARG A 60 -17.28 21.32 -0.16
C ARG A 60 -17.62 22.65 -0.84
N GLY A 61 -17.76 22.60 -2.17
CA GLY A 61 -18.08 23.77 -3.00
C GLY A 61 -16.86 24.59 -3.46
N SER A 62 -15.64 24.22 -3.04
CA SER A 62 -14.42 24.80 -3.62
C SER A 62 -14.10 24.19 -4.99
N ASN A 63 -13.28 24.88 -5.78
CA ASN A 63 -12.75 24.33 -7.04
C ASN A 63 -11.94 23.05 -6.79
N ALA A 64 -11.14 23.03 -5.71
CA ALA A 64 -10.39 21.85 -5.30
C ALA A 64 -11.32 20.65 -5.07
N PHE A 65 -12.42 20.82 -4.33
CA PHE A 65 -13.40 19.76 -4.11
C PHE A 65 -13.96 19.18 -5.41
N GLN A 66 -14.20 20.00 -6.44
CA GLN A 66 -14.68 19.52 -7.73
C GLN A 66 -13.62 18.70 -8.46
N GLU A 67 -12.36 19.14 -8.45
CA GLU A 67 -11.24 18.41 -9.03
C GLU A 67 -10.99 17.07 -8.32
N GLU A 68 -11.09 17.06 -6.99
CA GLU A 68 -10.97 15.87 -6.15
C GLU A 68 -12.10 14.87 -6.43
N CYS A 69 -13.35 15.32 -6.51
CA CYS A 69 -14.48 14.43 -6.85
C CYS A 69 -14.29 13.77 -8.23
N ARG A 70 -13.82 14.54 -9.23
CA ARG A 70 -13.49 13.97 -10.54
C ARG A 70 -12.35 12.96 -10.44
N THR A 71 -11.30 13.29 -9.70
CA THR A 71 -10.14 12.41 -9.53
C THR A 71 -10.51 11.14 -8.77
N LEU A 72 -11.47 11.22 -7.84
CA LEU A 72 -12.04 10.05 -7.17
C LEU A 72 -12.76 9.13 -8.17
N THR A 73 -13.52 9.68 -9.12
CA THR A 73 -14.11 8.87 -10.20
C THR A 73 -13.03 8.20 -11.04
N PHE A 74 -11.97 8.92 -11.42
CA PHE A 74 -10.83 8.33 -12.14
C PHE A 74 -10.15 7.20 -11.37
N TRP A 75 -10.04 7.34 -10.05
CA TRP A 75 -9.51 6.29 -9.19
C TRP A 75 -10.38 5.04 -9.21
N GLN A 76 -11.70 5.18 -9.10
CA GLN A 76 -12.64 4.05 -9.16
C GLN A 76 -12.58 3.34 -10.51
N ASP A 77 -12.56 4.10 -11.61
CA ASP A 77 -12.41 3.54 -12.96
C ASP A 77 -11.06 2.83 -13.11
N TYR A 78 -9.97 3.41 -12.60
CA TYR A 78 -8.63 2.83 -12.65
C TYR A 78 -8.53 1.48 -11.94
N LEU A 79 -9.17 1.33 -10.78
CA LEU A 79 -9.17 0.06 -10.05
C LEU A 79 -9.83 -1.10 -10.83
N GLN A 80 -10.71 -0.78 -11.77
CA GLN A 80 -11.35 -1.76 -12.64
C GLN A 80 -10.53 -2.02 -13.91
N ASP A 81 -9.86 -0.99 -14.44
CA ASP A 81 -9.18 -1.01 -15.74
C ASP A 81 -7.69 -1.35 -15.66
N THR A 82 -7.07 -1.36 -14.47
CA THR A 82 -5.63 -1.59 -14.34
C THR A 82 -5.25 -3.03 -14.69
N GLU A 83 -4.43 -3.18 -15.73
CA GLU A 83 -3.85 -4.46 -16.15
C GLU A 83 -2.36 -4.57 -15.77
N CYS A 84 -1.69 -3.43 -15.58
CA CYS A 84 -0.24 -3.38 -15.34
C CYS A 84 0.12 -3.50 -13.85
N VAL A 85 -0.81 -3.09 -12.98
CA VAL A 85 -0.61 -3.00 -11.52
C VAL A 85 -1.71 -3.81 -10.85
N SER A 86 -1.33 -4.77 -9.99
CA SER A 86 -2.31 -5.53 -9.23
C SER A 86 -2.85 -4.71 -8.05
N LEU A 87 -4.03 -5.07 -7.56
CA LEU A 87 -4.60 -4.42 -6.38
C LEU A 87 -3.76 -4.72 -5.13
N GLU A 88 -3.10 -5.86 -5.08
CA GLU A 88 -2.16 -6.23 -4.02
C GLU A 88 -0.90 -5.34 -4.06
N ASP A 89 -0.36 -5.02 -5.24
CA ASP A 89 0.77 -4.08 -5.39
C ASP A 89 0.37 -2.70 -4.82
N ILE A 90 -0.83 -2.22 -5.13
CA ILE A 90 -1.39 -0.97 -4.58
C ILE A 90 -1.56 -1.08 -3.06
N LEU A 91 -2.09 -2.20 -2.54
CA LEU A 91 -2.31 -2.38 -1.11
C LEU A 91 -0.99 -2.34 -0.33
N VAL A 92 0.02 -3.07 -0.82
CA VAL A 92 1.37 -3.10 -0.23
C VAL A 92 1.98 -1.70 -0.25
N PHE A 93 1.78 -0.94 -1.33
CA PHE A 93 2.34 0.40 -1.47
C PHE A 93 1.98 1.33 -0.30
N PHE A 94 0.70 1.37 0.11
CA PHE A 94 0.26 2.30 1.17
C PHE A 94 0.05 1.66 2.54
N THR A 95 0.04 0.33 2.68
CA THR A 95 -0.14 -0.36 3.99
C THR A 95 1.02 -1.26 4.39
N GLY A 96 1.87 -1.66 3.43
CA GLY A 96 2.87 -2.70 3.64
C GLY A 96 2.31 -4.12 3.78
N CYS A 97 0.99 -4.29 3.64
CA CYS A 97 0.32 -5.58 3.68
C CYS A 97 -0.10 -6.02 2.28
N ASP A 98 0.07 -7.30 1.98
CA ASP A 98 -0.37 -7.92 0.73
C ASP A 98 -1.84 -8.39 0.77
N ASN A 99 -2.48 -8.31 1.95
CA ASN A 99 -3.86 -8.69 2.19
C ASN A 99 -4.50 -7.78 3.24
N ILE A 100 -5.83 -7.64 3.18
CA ILE A 100 -6.58 -6.91 4.20
C ILE A 100 -6.57 -7.74 5.49
N PRO A 101 -6.07 -7.21 6.64
CA PRO A 101 -6.09 -7.92 7.90
C PRO A 101 -7.52 -8.30 8.31
N ALA A 102 -7.71 -9.44 8.98
CA ALA A 102 -9.03 -9.90 9.39
C ALA A 102 -9.79 -8.92 10.32
N LEU A 103 -9.05 -8.10 11.08
CA LEU A 103 -9.61 -7.05 11.94
C LEU A 103 -9.67 -5.67 11.24
N GLY A 104 -9.29 -5.61 9.97
CA GLY A 104 -9.08 -4.36 9.24
C GLY A 104 -7.80 -3.63 9.68
N PHE A 105 -7.63 -2.44 9.12
CA PHE A 105 -6.47 -1.58 9.37
C PHE A 105 -6.74 -0.58 10.50
N SER A 106 -5.71 -0.33 11.31
CA SER A 106 -5.68 0.74 12.31
C SER A 106 -4.32 1.43 12.25
N PRO A 107 -4.23 2.72 11.87
CA PRO A 107 -5.36 3.62 11.57
C PRO A 107 -6.13 3.23 10.30
N LYS A 108 -7.38 3.72 10.18
CA LYS A 108 -8.19 3.48 8.98
C LYS A 108 -7.51 4.12 7.76
N PRO A 109 -7.38 3.41 6.63
CA PRO A 109 -6.80 3.96 5.41
C PRO A 109 -7.48 5.25 4.97
N SER A 110 -6.70 6.20 4.48
CA SER A 110 -7.23 7.43 3.90
C SER A 110 -6.76 7.63 2.47
N LEU A 111 -7.63 8.22 1.65
CA LEU A 111 -7.33 8.66 0.31
C LEU A 111 -7.33 10.18 0.28
N GLU A 112 -6.20 10.76 -0.10
CA GLU A 112 -5.98 12.20 -0.22
C GLU A 112 -5.60 12.56 -1.66
N PHE A 113 -5.70 13.85 -1.99
CA PHE A 113 -5.44 14.36 -3.32
C PHE A 113 -4.26 15.34 -3.30
N ILE A 114 -3.39 15.26 -4.30
CA ILE A 114 -2.18 16.10 -4.38
C ILE A 114 -2.01 16.74 -5.76
N ASN A 115 -1.42 17.94 -5.77
CA ASN A 115 -1.12 18.71 -6.97
C ASN A 115 0.40 18.96 -7.17
N HIS A 116 1.24 18.47 -6.26
CA HIS A 116 2.68 18.74 -6.25
C HIS A 116 3.51 17.53 -6.73
N SER A 117 2.86 16.43 -7.08
CA SER A 117 3.47 15.24 -7.67
C SER A 117 2.61 14.75 -8.82
N ARG A 118 3.25 14.20 -9.85
CA ARG A 118 2.56 13.49 -10.93
C ARG A 118 2.26 12.03 -10.57
N PHE A 119 2.95 11.48 -9.57
CA PHE A 119 2.84 10.08 -9.17
C PHE A 119 2.15 9.94 -7.83
N PRO A 120 1.51 8.78 -7.55
CA PRO A 120 0.96 8.47 -6.25
C PRO A 120 2.03 8.49 -5.16
N VAL A 121 1.64 8.87 -3.94
CA VAL A 121 2.54 8.93 -2.77
C VAL A 121 1.87 8.23 -1.60
N ALA A 122 2.63 7.41 -0.88
CA ALA A 122 2.14 6.69 0.30
C ALA A 122 2.78 7.19 1.60
N ASN A 123 2.00 7.15 2.68
CA ASN A 123 2.51 7.12 4.05
C ASN A 123 2.02 5.83 4.72
N THR A 124 2.90 4.83 4.76
CA THR A 124 2.59 3.49 5.27
C THR A 124 2.31 3.46 6.76
N CYS A 125 2.94 4.34 7.55
CA CYS A 125 2.71 4.37 9.00
C CYS A 125 1.27 4.79 9.34
N ASP A 126 0.69 5.65 8.51
CA ASP A 126 -0.66 6.20 8.71
C ASP A 126 -1.69 5.62 7.73
N ASN A 127 -1.32 4.62 6.92
CA ASN A 127 -2.16 4.03 5.87
C ASN A 127 -2.75 5.06 4.88
N ILE A 128 -1.96 6.06 4.49
CA ILE A 128 -2.43 7.14 3.60
C ILE A 128 -1.95 6.89 2.17
N LEU A 129 -2.90 6.84 1.23
CA LEU A 129 -2.62 6.92 -0.19
C LEU A 129 -2.96 8.32 -0.70
N ARG A 130 -2.03 8.95 -1.41
CA ARG A 130 -2.23 10.23 -2.08
C ARG A 130 -2.20 10.04 -3.58
N ILE A 131 -3.27 10.42 -4.27
CA ILE A 131 -3.36 10.32 -5.73
C ILE A 131 -3.27 11.71 -6.39
N PRO A 132 -2.60 11.81 -7.55
CA PRO A 132 -2.42 13.08 -8.25
C PRO A 132 -3.73 13.55 -8.88
N LEU A 133 -3.97 14.86 -8.83
CA LEU A 133 -5.07 15.50 -9.55
C LEU A 133 -4.74 15.60 -11.05
N HIS A 134 -5.65 15.13 -11.89
CA HIS A 134 -5.50 15.20 -13.35
C HIS A 134 -6.75 15.76 -14.05
N ALA A 135 -6.53 16.38 -15.21
CA ALA A 135 -7.60 16.94 -16.03
C ALA A 135 -8.43 15.87 -16.78
N SER A 136 -7.84 14.71 -17.06
CA SER A 136 -8.45 13.62 -17.82
C SER A 136 -8.04 12.26 -17.27
N TYR A 137 -8.91 11.26 -17.49
CA TYR A 137 -8.66 9.89 -17.07
C TYR A 137 -7.42 9.29 -17.74
N THR A 138 -7.20 9.56 -19.03
CA THR A 138 -6.03 9.02 -19.75
C THR A 138 -4.70 9.49 -19.14
N ALA A 139 -4.61 10.77 -18.75
CA ALA A 139 -3.42 11.30 -18.09
C ALA A 139 -3.24 10.71 -16.69
N PHE A 140 -4.35 10.58 -15.94
CA PHE A 140 -4.36 9.92 -14.64
C PHE A 140 -3.87 8.48 -14.74
N LYS A 141 -4.48 7.66 -15.60
CA LYS A 141 -4.14 6.26 -15.81
C LYS A 141 -2.69 6.10 -16.24
N HIS A 142 -2.20 6.92 -17.17
CA HIS A 142 -0.80 6.89 -17.59
C HIS A 142 0.14 7.06 -16.40
N ASP A 143 0.00 8.14 -15.63
CA ASP A 143 0.92 8.39 -14.52
C ASP A 143 0.74 7.41 -13.35
N MET A 144 -0.45 6.84 -13.19
CA MET A 144 -0.69 5.73 -12.26
C MET A 144 -0.02 4.43 -12.74
N ASP A 145 -0.11 4.06 -14.02
CA ASP A 145 0.55 2.86 -14.56
C ASP A 145 2.09 2.95 -14.51
N PHE A 146 2.64 4.16 -14.66
CA PHE A 146 4.07 4.44 -14.50
C PHE A 146 4.48 4.72 -13.05
N GLY A 147 3.52 4.84 -12.13
CA GLY A 147 3.77 4.98 -10.71
C GLY A 147 4.50 3.75 -10.19
N ASP A 148 5.55 3.95 -9.42
CA ASP A 148 6.33 2.84 -8.88
C ASP A 148 5.65 2.24 -7.64
N TRP A 149 4.53 1.55 -7.85
CA TRP A 149 3.76 0.86 -6.81
C TRP A 149 4.56 -0.21 -6.07
N ARG A 150 5.68 -0.66 -6.64
CA ARG A 150 6.46 -1.80 -6.14
C ARG A 150 7.66 -1.40 -5.28
N LEU A 151 7.93 -0.11 -5.12
CA LEU A 151 8.98 0.33 -4.20
C LEU A 151 8.43 0.46 -2.78
N PRO A 152 9.00 -0.25 -1.78
CA PRO A 152 8.65 -0.02 -0.39
C PRO A 152 8.95 1.44 -0.04
N THR A 153 8.06 2.07 0.73
CA THR A 153 8.16 3.47 1.16
C THR A 153 9.48 3.81 1.88
N SER A 154 10.17 2.81 2.41
CA SER A 154 11.53 2.94 2.96
C SER A 154 12.59 3.32 1.91
N CYS A 155 12.37 3.03 0.63
CA CYS A 155 13.24 3.49 -0.45
C CYS A 155 12.85 4.88 -0.96
N ILE A 156 11.60 5.33 -0.80
CA ILE A 156 11.13 6.65 -1.27
C ILE A 156 11.84 7.79 -0.55
N ILE A 157 12.27 7.63 0.71
CA ILE A 157 13.08 8.66 1.39
C ILE A 157 14.48 8.83 0.75
N ILE A 158 14.97 7.85 -0.01
CA ILE A 158 16.27 7.92 -0.70
C ILE A 158 16.14 8.51 -2.13
N TYR A 159 14.97 8.41 -2.76
CA TYR A 159 14.80 8.84 -4.15
C TYR A 159 14.75 10.36 -4.43
N PRO A 160 14.30 11.28 -3.53
CA PRO A 160 14.27 12.70 -3.89
C PRO A 160 15.67 13.31 -4.06
N THR A 161 16.73 12.62 -3.64
CA THR A 161 18.11 13.11 -3.77
C THR A 161 18.94 12.41 -4.85
N LYS A 162 18.45 11.33 -5.49
CA LYS A 162 19.25 10.60 -6.51
C LYS A 162 18.81 10.77 -7.96
N TYR A 163 17.57 11.21 -8.22
CA TYR A 163 17.14 11.48 -9.60
C TYR A 163 16.72 12.93 -9.71
N ASN A 164 17.57 13.71 -10.37
CA ASN A 164 17.19 15.05 -10.81
C ASN A 164 16.19 14.88 -11.96
N ILE A 165 14.90 14.92 -11.63
CA ILE A 165 13.82 14.78 -12.60
C ILE A 165 13.82 16.05 -13.46
N SER A 166 14.21 15.90 -14.73
CA SER A 166 14.12 16.98 -15.71
C SER A 166 12.64 17.39 -15.90
N PRO A 167 12.34 18.68 -16.18
CA PRO A 167 10.98 19.15 -16.45
C PRO A 167 10.23 18.36 -17.54
N ASN A 168 10.97 17.63 -18.38
CA ASN A 168 10.45 16.86 -19.51
C ASN A 168 10.26 15.36 -19.20
N GLY A 169 10.38 14.92 -17.95
CA GLY A 169 9.98 13.57 -17.52
C GLY A 169 10.91 12.42 -17.90
N TYR A 170 12.12 12.68 -18.43
CA TYR A 170 13.11 11.63 -18.67
C TYR A 170 14.03 11.43 -17.46
N ILE A 171 14.17 10.18 -17.03
CA ILE A 171 15.14 9.73 -16.02
C ILE A 171 16.51 9.54 -16.68
N HIS A 172 17.47 10.40 -16.36
CA HIS A 172 18.88 10.17 -16.70
C HIS A 172 19.49 9.17 -15.72
N MET A 173 19.62 7.90 -16.12
CA MET A 173 20.49 6.96 -15.43
C MET A 173 21.95 7.42 -15.61
N ARG A 174 22.56 7.98 -14.57
CA ARG A 174 24.03 8.11 -14.56
C ARG A 174 24.62 6.76 -14.15
N ASN A 175 25.39 6.18 -15.04
CA ASN A 175 26.16 4.96 -14.82
C ASN A 175 26.98 5.05 -13.53
N ILE A 176 26.73 4.13 -12.60
CA ILE A 176 27.54 3.97 -11.39
C ILE A 176 28.71 3.07 -11.77
N THR A 177 29.91 3.62 -11.87
CA THR A 177 31.14 2.82 -11.85
C THR A 177 31.38 2.30 -10.43
N PRO A 178 31.80 1.04 -10.24
CA PRO A 178 32.09 0.51 -8.91
C PRO A 178 33.41 1.06 -8.40
N GLY A 179 33.41 1.52 -7.14
CA GLY A 179 34.59 1.81 -6.33
C GLY A 179 34.53 1.01 -5.04
#